data_AF-A0A8J3KU69-F1
#
_entry.id   AF-A0A8J3KU69-F1
#
_cell.length_a   1.000
_cell.length_b   1.000
_cell.length_c   1.000
_cell.angle_alpha   90.00
_cell.angle_beta   90.00
_cell.angle_gamma   90.00
#
_symmetry.space_group_name_H-M   'P 1'
#
loop_
_entity.id
_entity.type
_entity.pdbx_description
1 polymer ?
#
loop_
_entity_poly.entity_id
_entity_poly.type
_entity_poly.pdbx_seq_one_letter_code
_entity_poly.pdbx_strand_id
1 'polypeptide(L)'
;MTDLTVRCGPVDTSLSHAEVADWSFATAREPSRFGAAIARSERETEHALGDEGATLCGVAEQAVDAHRHFFRPGHPSACPVCRERAAAAPTQPSGQERLYDIIQAAASGPVRAELSSALQRGANIRLWIYGPARGLAEHYARLDEIVEGGPAVAEALNVDGSIGLATVDHGRWQFVIVLPDNGPPLIARAAAYRSSVVVLKADDPRVIARLKAEAEARDERGRAR
;
A
#
# COMPACT_ATOMS: atom_id res chain seq x y z
N MET A 1 42.68 1.42 24.52
CA MET A 1 42.38 0.85 23.19
C MET A 1 41.53 -0.38 23.45
N THR A 2 40.21 -0.19 23.39
CA THR A 2 39.22 -1.21 23.79
C THR A 2 38.59 -1.73 22.52
N ASP A 3 38.82 -3.00 22.24
CA ASP A 3 38.36 -3.69 21.03
C ASP A 3 36.87 -4.02 21.20
N LEU A 4 36.03 -3.46 20.33
CA LEU A 4 34.57 -3.53 20.40
C LEU A 4 34.10 -4.56 19.37
N THR A 5 34.11 -5.84 19.75
CA THR A 5 33.64 -6.92 18.90
C THR A 5 32.10 -6.91 18.86
N VAL A 6 31.53 -6.37 17.78
CA VAL A 6 30.09 -6.46 17.50
C VAL A 6 29.78 -7.88 17.01
N ARG A 7 29.14 -8.68 17.87
CA ARG A 7 28.57 -9.98 17.48
C ARG A 7 27.20 -9.74 16.84
N CYS A 8 27.11 -9.84 15.52
CA CYS A 8 25.83 -9.98 14.83
C CYS A 8 25.32 -11.41 15.04
N GLY A 9 24.29 -11.58 15.87
CA GLY A 9 23.51 -12.81 15.95
C GLY A 9 22.71 -13.05 14.66
N PRO A 10 22.25 -14.30 14.41
CA PRO A 10 21.40 -14.59 13.26
C PRO A 10 20.15 -13.73 13.28
N VAL A 11 19.88 -13.02 12.18
CA VAL A 11 18.61 -12.34 11.97
C VAL A 11 17.56 -13.44 11.82
N ASP A 12 16.71 -13.55 12.83
CA ASP A 12 15.59 -14.47 12.80
C ASP A 12 14.61 -14.00 11.72
N THR A 13 14.65 -14.66 10.55
CA THR A 13 13.68 -14.43 9.47
C THR A 13 12.30 -15.02 9.79
N SER A 14 12.06 -15.46 11.03
CA SER A 14 10.72 -15.73 11.56
C SER A 14 9.98 -14.46 12.02
N LEU A 15 10.15 -13.35 11.29
CA LEU A 15 9.03 -12.43 11.07
C LEU A 15 8.05 -13.08 10.08
N SER A 16 7.60 -14.30 10.39
CA SER A 16 6.24 -14.67 10.11
C SER A 16 5.39 -13.53 10.63
N HIS A 17 4.53 -12.96 9.77
CA HIS A 17 3.40 -12.14 10.18
C HIS A 17 2.85 -12.72 11.49
N ALA A 18 3.23 -12.14 12.63
CA ALA A 18 2.53 -12.43 13.86
C ALA A 18 1.12 -11.96 13.55
N GLU A 19 0.19 -12.90 13.46
CA GLU A 19 -1.22 -12.56 13.51
C GLU A 19 -1.36 -11.64 14.72
N VAL A 20 -1.66 -10.37 14.44
CA VAL A 20 -1.84 -9.38 15.50
C VAL A 20 -3.07 -9.89 16.25
N ALA A 21 -2.86 -10.41 17.46
CA ALA A 21 -3.85 -11.22 18.18
C ALA A 21 -5.19 -10.48 18.43
N ASP A 22 -5.22 -9.17 18.21
CA ASP A 22 -6.38 -8.28 18.36
C ASP A 22 -6.86 -7.67 17.04
N TRP A 23 -6.45 -8.20 15.87
CA TRP A 23 -6.85 -7.63 14.59
C TRP A 23 -8.31 -7.92 14.24
N SER A 24 -9.02 -6.86 13.84
CA SER A 24 -10.33 -6.89 13.21
C SER A 24 -10.51 -5.65 12.32
N PHE A 25 -11.52 -5.63 11.46
CA PHE A 25 -11.87 -4.40 10.74
C PHE A 25 -12.21 -3.25 11.69
N ALA A 26 -12.92 -3.52 12.79
CA ALA A 26 -13.30 -2.51 13.78
C ALA A 26 -12.07 -1.83 14.42
N THR A 27 -11.06 -2.61 14.79
CA THR A 27 -9.82 -2.10 15.38
C THR A 27 -8.88 -1.47 14.35
N ALA A 28 -9.07 -1.79 13.06
CA ALA A 28 -8.28 -1.29 11.95
C ALA A 28 -8.81 0.00 11.32
N ARG A 29 -10.01 0.45 11.72
CA ARG A 29 -10.64 1.63 11.11
C ARG A 29 -9.75 2.85 11.19
N GLU A 30 -9.75 3.62 10.11
CA GLU A 30 -8.87 4.78 9.97
C GLU A 30 -9.61 6.04 10.45
N PRO A 31 -8.89 7.05 10.96
CA PRO A 31 -9.48 8.37 11.15
C PRO A 31 -10.09 8.88 9.85
N SER A 32 -11.24 9.55 9.95
CA SER A 32 -11.82 10.25 8.79
C SER A 32 -10.84 11.25 8.21
N ARG A 33 -10.79 11.32 6.88
CA ARG A 33 -9.91 12.22 6.14
C ARG A 33 -10.76 13.27 5.45
N PHE A 34 -10.34 14.51 5.57
CA PHE A 34 -11.00 15.67 4.98
C PHE A 34 -10.05 16.32 3.98
N GLY A 35 -10.59 16.94 2.94
CA GLY A 35 -9.78 17.79 2.06
C GLY A 35 -9.25 18.98 2.84
N ALA A 36 -8.06 19.48 2.51
CA ALA A 36 -7.59 20.75 3.05
C ALA A 36 -8.13 21.90 2.19
N ALA A 37 -8.53 23.00 2.81
CA ALA A 37 -8.90 24.23 2.11
C ALA A 37 -8.49 25.47 2.92
N ILE A 38 -8.26 26.59 2.24
CA ILE A 38 -7.98 27.88 2.88
C ILE A 38 -9.09 28.85 2.54
N ALA A 39 -9.66 29.56 3.53
CA ALA A 39 -10.69 30.55 3.27
C ALA A 39 -10.13 31.73 2.46
N ARG A 40 -10.85 32.21 1.45
CA ARG A 40 -10.35 33.34 0.62
C ARG A 40 -10.18 34.64 1.40
N SER A 41 -10.91 34.78 2.51
CA SER A 41 -10.79 35.90 3.45
C SER A 41 -9.60 35.77 4.41
N GLU A 42 -9.01 34.59 4.59
CA GLU A 42 -7.94 34.31 5.54
C GLU A 42 -6.83 33.48 4.89
N ARG A 43 -5.61 34.00 4.77
CA ARG A 43 -4.59 33.36 3.92
C ARG A 43 -3.81 32.21 4.56
N GLU A 44 -3.96 31.98 5.86
CA GLU A 44 -3.07 31.07 6.59
C GLU A 44 -3.80 29.95 7.32
N THR A 45 -5.10 30.10 7.62
CA THR A 45 -5.87 29.08 8.33
C THR A 45 -6.27 27.95 7.40
N GLU A 46 -5.85 26.72 7.71
CA GLU A 46 -6.29 25.52 7.01
C GLU A 46 -7.59 25.01 7.62
N HIS A 47 -8.57 24.71 6.77
CA HIS A 47 -9.88 24.18 7.13
C HIS A 47 -10.05 22.77 6.55
N ALA A 48 -10.82 21.95 7.25
CA ALA A 48 -11.24 20.63 6.78
C ALA A 48 -12.47 20.77 5.88
N LEU A 49 -12.35 20.47 4.58
CA LEU A 49 -13.47 20.42 3.64
C LEU A 49 -14.25 19.12 3.84
N GLY A 50 -15.53 19.24 4.20
CA GLY A 50 -16.46 18.11 4.35
C GLY A 50 -17.32 17.89 3.11
N ASP A 51 -18.16 16.87 3.16
CA ASP A 51 -18.95 16.42 2.00
C ASP A 51 -20.20 17.28 1.73
N GLU A 52 -20.57 18.17 2.65
CA GLU A 52 -21.80 19.00 2.59
C GLU A 52 -21.59 20.34 1.85
N GLY A 53 -20.59 20.44 0.97
CA GLY A 53 -20.28 21.69 0.25
C GLY A 53 -19.80 22.82 1.17
N ALA A 54 -19.25 22.46 2.34
CA ALA A 54 -18.70 23.39 3.31
C ALA A 54 -17.56 22.74 4.11
N THR A 55 -16.73 23.59 4.69
CA THR A 55 -15.76 23.15 5.70
C THR A 55 -16.46 22.72 6.98
N LEU A 56 -15.81 21.90 7.78
CA LEU A 56 -16.36 21.43 9.05
C LEU A 56 -16.70 22.58 10.01
N CYS A 57 -16.08 23.75 9.89
CA CYS A 57 -16.44 24.93 10.70
C CYS A 57 -17.47 25.86 10.05
N GLY A 58 -18.05 25.48 8.90
CA GLY A 58 -19.16 26.19 8.26
C GLY A 58 -18.78 27.22 7.19
N VAL A 59 -17.50 27.32 6.81
CA VAL A 59 -17.11 28.15 5.64
C VAL A 59 -17.55 27.43 4.38
N ALA A 60 -18.38 28.07 3.56
CA ALA A 60 -18.92 27.49 2.33
C ALA A 60 -17.81 27.17 1.31
N GLU A 61 -17.97 26.10 0.52
CA GLU A 61 -16.97 25.64 -0.45
C GLU A 61 -16.60 26.73 -1.48
N GLN A 62 -17.57 27.52 -1.94
CA GLN A 62 -17.32 28.64 -2.86
C GLN A 62 -16.48 29.78 -2.26
N ALA A 63 -16.29 29.79 -0.94
CA ALA A 63 -15.52 30.80 -0.20
C ALA A 63 -14.12 30.30 0.20
N VAL A 64 -13.73 29.10 -0.20
CA VAL A 64 -12.40 28.54 0.07
C VAL A 64 -11.67 28.18 -1.22
N ASP A 65 -10.35 28.04 -1.12
CA ASP A 65 -9.51 27.44 -2.14
C ASP A 65 -9.08 26.05 -1.67
N ALA A 66 -9.53 25.01 -2.39
CA ALA A 66 -9.24 23.62 -2.05
C ALA A 66 -7.81 23.22 -2.45
N HIS A 67 -7.14 22.47 -1.58
CA HIS A 67 -5.81 21.94 -1.80
C HIS A 67 -5.84 20.45 -2.14
N ARG A 68 -4.80 19.98 -2.87
CA ARG A 68 -4.66 18.57 -3.29
C ARG A 68 -4.05 17.66 -2.23
N HIS A 69 -4.19 18.01 -0.95
CA HIS A 69 -3.78 17.16 0.17
C HIS A 69 -4.88 17.11 1.23
N PHE A 70 -4.78 16.14 2.13
CA PHE A 70 -5.68 16.04 3.26
C PHE A 70 -5.40 17.15 4.28
N PHE A 71 -6.46 17.57 4.97
CA PHE A 71 -6.41 18.39 6.16
C PHE A 71 -5.54 17.72 7.23
N ARG A 72 -4.71 18.50 7.91
CA ARG A 72 -3.78 18.00 8.93
C ARG A 72 -4.17 18.56 10.30
N PRO A 73 -4.99 17.86 11.10
CA PRO A 73 -5.48 18.38 12.38
C PRO A 73 -4.35 18.83 13.32
N GLY A 74 -3.20 18.14 13.31
CA GLY A 74 -2.05 18.47 14.14
C GLY A 74 -1.18 19.63 13.63
N HIS A 75 -1.48 20.21 12.47
CA HIS A 75 -0.70 21.32 11.94
C HIS A 75 -1.00 22.63 12.71
N PRO A 76 -0.02 23.51 12.97
CA PRO A 76 -0.24 24.76 13.70
C PRO A 76 -1.28 25.68 13.07
N SER A 77 -1.39 25.66 11.75
CA SER A 77 -2.35 26.49 11.00
C SER A 77 -3.75 25.88 10.89
N ALA A 78 -3.99 24.71 11.47
CA ALA A 78 -5.30 24.07 11.42
C ALA A 78 -6.33 24.85 12.24
N CYS A 79 -7.47 25.18 11.62
CA CYS A 79 -8.63 25.78 12.28
C CYS A 79 -9.01 24.95 13.53
N PRO A 80 -9.07 25.55 14.73
CA PRO A 80 -9.36 24.81 15.97
C PRO A 80 -10.69 24.05 15.94
N VAL A 81 -11.73 24.64 15.34
CA VAL A 81 -13.05 24.01 15.19
C VAL A 81 -12.98 22.82 14.23
N CYS A 82 -12.26 22.96 13.12
CA CYS A 82 -12.06 21.84 12.18
C CYS A 82 -11.23 20.73 12.83
N ARG A 83 -10.23 21.04 13.65
CA ARG A 83 -9.43 20.05 14.40
C ARG A 83 -10.32 19.22 15.33
N GLU A 84 -11.15 19.87 16.14
CA GLU A 84 -12.05 19.19 17.06
C GLU A 84 -13.07 18.31 16.32
N ARG A 85 -13.74 18.87 15.31
CA ARG A 85 -14.73 18.12 14.52
C ARG A 85 -14.12 16.98 13.73
N ALA A 86 -12.92 17.14 13.18
CA ALA A 86 -12.22 16.06 12.49
C ALA A 86 -11.83 14.93 13.45
N ALA A 87 -11.44 15.25 14.69
CA ALA A 87 -11.12 14.24 15.71
C ALA A 87 -12.37 13.51 16.23
N ALA A 88 -13.51 14.19 16.30
CA ALA A 88 -14.79 13.60 16.70
C ALA A 88 -15.53 12.89 15.54
N ALA A 89 -15.06 13.04 14.30
CA ALA A 89 -15.69 12.43 13.14
C ALA A 89 -15.65 10.89 13.26
N PRO A 90 -16.70 10.19 12.80
CA PRO A 90 -16.70 8.73 12.74
C PRO A 90 -15.46 8.21 12.01
N THR A 91 -14.91 7.09 12.46
CA THR A 91 -13.84 6.43 11.70
C THR A 91 -14.37 5.86 10.40
N GLN A 92 -13.50 5.76 9.41
CA GLN A 92 -13.83 5.19 8.11
C GLN A 92 -13.29 3.76 7.98
N PRO A 93 -13.90 2.93 7.12
CA PRO A 93 -13.40 1.60 6.83
C PRO A 93 -11.92 1.62 6.43
N SER A 94 -11.15 0.66 6.92
CA SER A 94 -9.74 0.50 6.54
C SER A 94 -9.58 0.13 5.06
N GLY A 95 -8.37 0.25 4.50
CA GLY A 95 -8.08 -0.31 3.18
C GLY A 95 -8.48 -1.78 3.04
N GLN A 96 -8.24 -2.60 4.07
CA GLN A 96 -8.60 -4.01 4.10
C GLN A 96 -10.11 -4.24 4.11
N GLU A 97 -10.86 -3.47 4.91
CA GLU A 97 -12.33 -3.53 4.96
C GLU A 97 -12.94 -3.11 3.60
N ARG A 98 -12.45 -2.00 3.01
CA ARG A 98 -12.91 -1.56 1.68
C ARG A 98 -12.63 -2.60 0.60
N LEU A 99 -11.43 -3.18 0.58
CA LEU A 99 -11.10 -4.22 -0.40
C LEU A 99 -11.91 -5.49 -0.16
N TYR A 100 -12.15 -5.87 1.10
CA TYR A 100 -12.99 -7.00 1.46
C TYR A 100 -14.42 -6.84 0.94
N ASP A 101 -15.00 -5.65 1.05
CA ASP A 101 -16.35 -5.37 0.55
C ASP A 101 -16.40 -5.45 -0.98
N ILE A 102 -15.41 -4.86 -1.66
CA ILE A 102 -15.30 -4.89 -3.13
C ILE A 102 -15.26 -6.33 -3.65
N ILE A 103 -14.41 -7.19 -3.08
CA ILE A 103 -14.23 -8.57 -3.59
C ILE A 103 -15.46 -9.46 -3.37
N GLN A 104 -16.46 -9.04 -2.59
CA GLN A 104 -17.71 -9.82 -2.47
C GLN A 104 -18.48 -9.90 -3.79
N ALA A 105 -18.31 -8.90 -4.66
CA ALA A 105 -18.89 -8.91 -6.01
C ALA A 105 -18.17 -9.87 -6.97
N ALA A 106 -16.98 -10.37 -6.62
CA ALA A 106 -16.26 -11.35 -7.44
C ALA A 106 -16.98 -12.70 -7.48
N ALA A 107 -16.72 -13.47 -8.53
CA ALA A 107 -17.21 -14.84 -8.65
C ALA A 107 -16.86 -15.66 -7.40
N SER A 108 -17.83 -16.41 -6.89
CA SER A 108 -17.62 -17.28 -5.73
C SER A 108 -16.65 -18.40 -6.08
N GLY A 109 -15.69 -18.66 -5.18
CA GLY A 109 -14.69 -19.70 -5.38
C GLY A 109 -13.68 -19.76 -4.23
N PRO A 110 -12.80 -20.78 -4.23
CA PRO A 110 -11.83 -21.00 -3.17
C PRO A 110 -10.85 -19.83 -3.02
N VAL A 111 -10.34 -19.26 -4.11
CA VAL A 111 -9.42 -18.11 -4.06
C VAL A 111 -10.06 -16.89 -3.43
N ARG A 112 -11.32 -16.59 -3.78
CA ARG A 112 -12.08 -15.48 -3.15
C ARG A 112 -12.23 -15.72 -1.66
N ALA A 113 -12.66 -16.93 -1.26
CA ALA A 113 -12.84 -17.27 0.15
C ALA A 113 -11.53 -17.17 0.95
N GLU A 114 -10.42 -17.65 0.39
CA GLU A 114 -9.09 -17.51 1.00
C GLU A 114 -8.69 -16.04 1.17
N LEU A 115 -8.86 -15.20 0.13
CA LEU A 115 -8.56 -13.77 0.20
C LEU A 115 -9.45 -13.04 1.22
N SER A 116 -10.76 -13.29 1.21
CA SER A 116 -11.69 -12.72 2.19
C SER A 116 -11.26 -13.05 3.61
N SER A 117 -10.91 -14.32 3.85
CA SER A 117 -10.42 -14.79 5.14
C SER A 117 -9.07 -14.15 5.52
N ALA A 118 -8.17 -13.97 4.55
CA ALA A 118 -6.89 -13.30 4.74
C ALA A 118 -7.06 -11.82 5.13
N LEU A 119 -7.95 -11.07 4.47
CA LEU A 119 -8.24 -9.67 4.79
C LEU A 119 -8.85 -9.51 6.19
N GLN A 120 -9.74 -10.42 6.58
CA GLN A 120 -10.29 -10.46 7.95
C GLN A 120 -9.21 -10.69 9.02
N ARG A 121 -8.12 -11.40 8.66
CA ARG A 121 -6.94 -11.59 9.52
C ARG A 121 -5.85 -10.52 9.34
N GLY A 122 -6.14 -9.44 8.61
CA GLY A 122 -5.21 -8.31 8.47
C GLY A 122 -4.11 -8.53 7.45
N ALA A 123 -4.40 -9.28 6.39
CA ALA A 123 -3.50 -9.38 5.25
C ALA A 123 -3.08 -8.00 4.73
N ASN A 124 -1.82 -7.93 4.30
CA ASN A 124 -1.16 -6.67 3.98
C ASN A 124 -1.45 -6.30 2.53
N ILE A 125 -2.13 -5.17 2.31
CA ILE A 125 -2.29 -4.59 0.97
C ILE A 125 -0.96 -3.94 0.59
N ARG A 126 -0.25 -4.53 -0.37
CA ARG A 126 1.05 -4.02 -0.86
C ARG A 126 0.87 -2.88 -1.85
N LEU A 127 -0.16 -2.99 -2.68
CA LEU A 127 -0.46 -2.04 -3.72
C LEU A 127 -1.98 -1.94 -3.86
N TRP A 128 -2.46 -0.72 -4.09
CA TRP A 128 -3.80 -0.48 -4.59
C TRP A 128 -3.78 0.82 -5.39
N ILE A 129 -3.80 0.71 -6.71
CA ILE A 129 -3.68 1.84 -7.65
C ILE A 129 -4.69 1.71 -8.79
N TYR A 130 -5.01 2.85 -9.40
CA TYR A 130 -5.77 2.92 -10.65
C TYR A 130 -4.89 3.53 -11.72
N GLY A 131 -5.00 3.03 -12.94
CA GLY A 131 -4.25 3.57 -14.06
C GLY A 131 -4.43 2.76 -15.35
N PRO A 132 -3.71 3.13 -16.42
CA PRO A 132 -3.81 2.46 -17.71
C PRO A 132 -3.52 0.96 -17.59
N ALA A 133 -4.43 0.11 -18.05
CA ALA A 133 -4.37 -1.34 -17.86
C ALA A 133 -3.06 -1.96 -18.35
N ARG A 134 -2.59 -1.52 -19.53
CA ARG A 134 -1.30 -1.94 -20.07
C ARG A 134 -0.11 -1.61 -19.16
N GLY A 135 -0.07 -0.38 -18.62
CA GLY A 135 1.01 0.02 -17.70
C GLY A 135 0.96 -0.75 -16.38
N LEU A 136 -0.25 -1.09 -15.92
CA LEU A 136 -0.43 -1.94 -14.74
C LEU A 136 0.04 -3.38 -14.99
N ALA A 137 -0.27 -3.95 -16.16
CA ALA A 137 0.18 -5.26 -16.57
C ALA A 137 1.71 -5.36 -16.63
N GLU A 138 2.35 -4.39 -17.29
CA GLU A 138 3.79 -4.38 -17.54
C GLU A 138 4.63 -4.19 -16.26
N HIS A 139 4.15 -3.39 -15.30
CA HIS A 139 4.97 -2.97 -14.17
C HIS A 139 4.58 -3.58 -12.82
N TYR A 140 3.33 -4.00 -12.64
CA TYR A 140 2.80 -4.32 -11.32
C TYR A 140 2.10 -5.68 -11.22
N ALA A 141 1.53 -6.20 -12.32
CA ALA A 141 0.70 -7.41 -12.26
C ALA A 141 1.48 -8.72 -12.15
N ARG A 142 2.75 -8.76 -12.59
CA ARG A 142 3.65 -9.94 -12.54
C ARG A 142 2.95 -11.23 -13.01
N LEU A 143 2.40 -11.17 -14.22
CA LEU A 143 1.51 -12.22 -14.76
C LEU A 143 2.18 -13.60 -14.85
N ASP A 144 3.51 -13.63 -14.97
CA ASP A 144 4.33 -14.83 -15.01
C ASP A 144 4.39 -15.59 -13.67
N GLU A 145 4.06 -14.93 -12.56
CA GLU A 145 4.06 -15.52 -11.21
C GLU A 145 2.69 -16.04 -10.77
N ILE A 146 1.65 -15.78 -11.57
CA ILE A 146 0.28 -16.19 -11.27
C ILE A 146 0.12 -17.70 -11.51
N VAL A 147 -0.20 -18.43 -10.44
CA VAL A 147 -0.41 -19.89 -10.46
C VAL A 147 -1.88 -20.27 -10.63
N GLU A 148 -2.81 -19.36 -10.34
CA GLU A 148 -4.25 -19.58 -10.50
C GLU A 148 -4.96 -18.28 -10.90
N GLY A 149 -5.88 -18.35 -11.87
CA GLY A 149 -6.64 -17.18 -12.35
C GLY A 149 -5.89 -16.30 -13.37
N GLY A 150 -4.70 -16.72 -13.80
CA GLY A 150 -3.82 -15.96 -14.72
C GLY A 150 -4.47 -15.53 -16.04
N PRO A 151 -5.08 -16.45 -16.82
CA PRO A 151 -5.69 -16.09 -18.09
C PRO A 151 -6.77 -14.99 -17.98
N ALA A 152 -7.64 -15.06 -16.97
CA ALA A 152 -8.70 -14.07 -16.75
C ALA A 152 -8.13 -12.69 -16.36
N VAL A 153 -7.10 -12.67 -15.50
CA VAL A 153 -6.41 -11.43 -15.13
C VAL A 153 -5.66 -10.82 -16.31
N ALA A 154 -4.97 -11.64 -17.10
CA ALA A 154 -4.26 -11.18 -18.29
C ALA A 154 -5.23 -10.60 -19.34
N GLU A 155 -6.38 -11.24 -19.55
CA GLU A 155 -7.43 -10.75 -20.44
C GLU A 155 -7.99 -9.40 -19.97
N ALA A 156 -8.31 -9.27 -18.68
CA ALA A 156 -8.84 -8.03 -18.12
C ALA A 156 -7.85 -6.86 -18.14
N LEU A 157 -6.55 -7.15 -18.14
CA LEU A 157 -5.49 -6.16 -18.28
C LEU A 157 -5.17 -5.82 -19.74
N ASN A 158 -5.71 -6.57 -20.70
CA ASN A 158 -5.54 -6.36 -22.13
C ASN A 158 -6.68 -5.50 -22.72
N VAL A 159 -6.99 -4.38 -22.05
CA VAL A 159 -8.02 -3.43 -22.47
C VAL A 159 -7.42 -2.04 -22.67
N ASP A 160 -7.96 -1.29 -23.63
CA ASP A 160 -7.65 0.13 -23.80
C ASP A 160 -8.49 0.94 -22.79
N GLY A 161 -7.93 1.15 -21.59
CA GLY A 161 -8.64 1.87 -20.53
C GLY A 161 -7.87 1.95 -19.22
N SER A 162 -8.50 2.60 -18.23
CA SER A 162 -8.03 2.56 -16.85
C SER A 162 -8.64 1.36 -16.14
N ILE A 163 -7.91 0.80 -15.19
CA ILE A 163 -8.40 -0.28 -14.34
C ILE A 163 -7.76 -0.15 -12.95
N GLY A 164 -8.42 -0.68 -11.93
CA GLY A 164 -7.81 -0.81 -10.62
C GLY A 164 -6.99 -2.09 -10.51
N LEU A 165 -5.87 -2.02 -9.82
CA LEU A 165 -5.04 -3.18 -9.47
C LEU A 165 -4.70 -3.11 -7.99
N ALA A 166 -4.95 -4.20 -7.27
CA ALA A 166 -4.50 -4.38 -5.90
C ALA A 166 -3.70 -5.68 -5.75
N THR A 167 -2.74 -5.67 -4.83
CA THR A 167 -1.99 -6.86 -4.43
C THR A 167 -2.01 -7.02 -2.92
N VAL A 168 -2.23 -8.25 -2.46
CA VAL A 168 -2.39 -8.59 -1.04
C VAL A 168 -1.48 -9.76 -0.69
N ASP A 169 -0.60 -9.58 0.29
CA ASP A 169 0.27 -10.65 0.78
C ASP A 169 -0.35 -11.35 1.99
N HIS A 170 -0.37 -12.68 1.95
CA HIS A 170 -0.76 -13.49 3.09
C HIS A 170 -0.05 -14.85 3.09
N GLY A 171 0.84 -15.06 4.07
CA GLY A 171 1.61 -16.29 4.20
C GLY A 171 2.49 -16.55 2.97
N ARG A 172 2.24 -17.68 2.29
CA ARG A 172 2.98 -18.09 1.08
C ARG A 172 2.36 -17.59 -0.23
N TRP A 173 1.28 -16.82 -0.15
CA TRP A 173 0.52 -16.38 -1.31
C TRP A 173 0.56 -14.87 -1.45
N GLN A 174 0.57 -14.44 -2.71
CA GLN A 174 0.20 -13.09 -3.09
C GLN A 174 -1.09 -13.18 -3.90
N PHE A 175 -2.09 -12.42 -3.53
CA PHE A 175 -3.32 -12.28 -4.31
C PHE A 175 -3.18 -11.08 -5.22
N VAL A 176 -3.56 -11.26 -6.49
CA VAL A 176 -3.62 -10.19 -7.50
C VAL A 176 -5.09 -9.95 -7.80
N ILE A 177 -5.56 -8.72 -7.55
CA ILE A 177 -6.95 -8.34 -7.71
C ILE A 177 -7.03 -7.27 -8.79
N VAL A 178 -7.75 -7.58 -9.86
CA VAL A 178 -8.07 -6.62 -10.92
C VAL A 178 -9.49 -6.11 -10.69
N LEU A 179 -9.66 -4.80 -10.78
CA LEU A 179 -10.91 -4.07 -10.54
C LEU A 179 -11.33 -3.35 -11.84
N PRO A 180 -12.04 -4.03 -12.76
CA PRO A 180 -12.59 -3.40 -13.96
C PRO A 180 -13.49 -2.22 -13.62
N ASP A 181 -13.47 -1.18 -14.44
CA ASP A 181 -14.42 -0.05 -14.32
C ASP A 181 -15.87 -0.53 -14.48
N ASN A 182 -16.08 -1.55 -15.32
CA ASN A 182 -17.38 -2.17 -15.57
C ASN A 182 -17.23 -3.68 -15.40
N GLY A 183 -17.72 -4.21 -14.28
CA GLY A 183 -17.80 -5.65 -14.04
C GLY A 183 -17.36 -6.07 -12.64
N PRO A 184 -17.47 -7.36 -12.34
CA PRO A 184 -17.02 -7.89 -11.06
C PRO A 184 -15.48 -7.90 -10.97
N PRO A 185 -14.92 -7.78 -9.76
CA PRO A 185 -13.50 -7.99 -9.55
C PRO A 185 -13.03 -9.38 -9.97
N LEU A 186 -11.81 -9.45 -10.48
CA LEU A 186 -11.13 -10.70 -10.80
C LEU A 186 -10.01 -10.93 -9.80
N ILE A 187 -9.92 -12.16 -9.31
CA ILE A 187 -8.97 -12.53 -8.25
C ILE A 187 -8.11 -13.67 -8.77
N ALA A 188 -6.81 -13.45 -8.75
CA ALA A 188 -5.80 -14.45 -9.05
C ALA A 188 -4.90 -14.67 -7.84
N ARG A 189 -4.21 -15.81 -7.86
CA ARG A 189 -3.23 -16.19 -6.84
C ARG A 189 -1.88 -16.40 -7.50
N ALA A 190 -0.88 -15.72 -6.98
CA ALA A 190 0.53 -15.90 -7.30
C ALA A 190 1.24 -16.60 -6.13
N ALA A 191 2.29 -17.34 -6.45
CA ALA A 191 3.23 -17.77 -5.42
C ALA A 191 3.83 -16.50 -4.80
N ALA A 192 3.80 -16.35 -3.47
CA ALA A 192 4.41 -15.17 -2.86
C ALA A 192 5.87 -15.11 -3.31
N TYR A 193 6.27 -13.95 -3.83
CA TYR A 193 7.66 -13.68 -4.07
C TYR A 193 8.37 -13.78 -2.73
N ARG A 194 9.04 -14.93 -2.51
CA ARG A 194 10.18 -14.93 -1.63
C ARG A 194 11.14 -14.01 -2.35
N SER A 195 11.20 -12.75 -1.91
CA SER A 195 12.49 -12.09 -1.88
C SER A 195 13.37 -13.11 -1.20
N SER A 196 14.11 -13.86 -2.02
CA SER A 196 15.31 -14.50 -1.61
C SER A 196 16.19 -13.31 -1.24
N VAL A 197 15.95 -12.74 -0.06
CA VAL A 197 17.05 -12.31 0.77
C VAL A 197 17.78 -13.62 0.98
N VAL A 198 18.62 -13.96 0.02
CA VAL A 198 19.78 -14.77 0.30
C VAL A 198 20.46 -13.91 1.33
N VAL A 199 20.25 -14.25 2.61
CA VAL A 199 21.11 -13.79 3.69
C VAL A 199 22.43 -14.44 3.36
N LEU A 200 23.12 -13.82 2.42
CA LEU A 200 24.52 -14.01 2.16
C LEU A 200 25.15 -13.60 3.48
N LYS A 201 25.40 -14.59 4.35
CA LYS A 201 26.19 -14.37 5.56
C LYS A 201 27.42 -13.60 5.11
N ALA A 202 27.74 -12.51 5.80
CA ALA A 202 28.90 -11.68 5.46
C ALA A 202 30.22 -12.50 5.41
N ASP A 203 30.21 -13.72 5.95
CA ASP A 203 31.30 -14.68 5.94
C ASP A 203 31.30 -15.66 4.76
N ASP A 204 30.37 -15.55 3.80
CA ASP A 204 30.39 -16.40 2.59
C ASP A 204 31.56 -15.99 1.68
N PRO A 205 32.54 -16.90 1.42
CA PRO A 205 33.71 -16.60 0.61
C PRO A 205 33.36 -16.10 -0.80
N ARG A 206 32.21 -16.50 -1.36
CA ARG A 206 31.76 -16.10 -2.70
C ARG A 206 31.30 -14.64 -2.73
N VAL A 207 30.74 -14.15 -1.64
CA VAL A 207 30.25 -12.76 -1.49
C VAL A 207 31.42 -11.82 -1.32
N ILE A 208 32.37 -12.21 -0.47
CA ILE A 208 33.62 -11.48 -0.27
C ILE A 208 34.40 -11.39 -1.59
N ALA A 209 34.47 -12.48 -2.35
CA ALA A 209 35.12 -12.48 -3.67
C ALA A 209 34.43 -11.53 -4.67
N ARG A 210 33.09 -11.52 -4.71
CA ARG A 210 32.33 -10.62 -5.60
C ARG A 210 32.51 -9.15 -5.23
N LEU A 211 32.40 -8.82 -3.95
CA LEU A 211 32.58 -7.44 -3.47
C LEU A 211 34.01 -6.92 -3.68
N LYS A 212 35.01 -7.79 -3.54
CA LYS A 212 36.41 -7.44 -3.89
C LYS A 212 36.57 -7.14 -5.38
N ALA A 213 36.03 -8.00 -6.25
CA ALA A 213 36.10 -7.78 -7.69
C ALA A 213 35.38 -6.48 -8.12
N GLU A 214 34.24 -6.15 -7.51
CA GLU A 214 33.52 -4.90 -7.77
C GLU A 214 34.28 -3.65 -7.29
N ALA A 215 34.99 -3.75 -6.16
CA ALA A 215 35.83 -2.68 -5.63
C ALA A 215 37.08 -2.44 -6.49
N GLU A 216 37.77 -3.50 -6.90
CA GLU A 216 38.93 -3.44 -7.80
C GLU A 216 38.55 -2.82 -9.15
N ALA A 217 37.42 -3.24 -9.72
CA ALA A 217 36.91 -2.68 -10.98
C ALA A 217 36.47 -1.21 -10.87
N ARG A 218 36.18 -0.69 -9.67
CA ARG A 218 35.90 0.74 -9.45
C ARG A 218 37.18 1.56 -9.37
N ASP A 219 38.22 1.02 -8.73
CA ASP A 219 39.50 1.71 -8.58
C ASP A 219 40.23 1.84 -9.93
N GLU A 220 40.21 0.80 -10.76
CA GLU A 220 40.76 0.85 -12.13
C GLU A 220 40.07 1.91 -13.01
N ARG A 221 38.74 2.04 -12.88
CA ARG A 221 37.97 3.07 -13.59
C ARG A 221 38.22 4.49 -13.07
N GLY A 222 38.64 4.63 -11.81
CA GLY A 222 39.04 5.90 -11.22
C GLY A 222 40.42 6.36 -11.67
N ARG A 223 41.38 5.43 -11.84
CA ARG A 223 42.75 5.74 -12.29
C ARG A 223 42.88 6.00 -13.80
N ALA A 224 41.93 5.53 -14.60
CA ALA A 224 41.90 5.75 -16.04
C ALA A 224 41.27 7.10 -16.46
N ARG A 225 40.94 7.98 -15.50
CA ARG A 225 40.41 9.33 -15.70
C ARG A 225 41.38 10.37 -15.19
#